data_AF-A0A2N1CXH6-F1
#
_entry.id   AF-A0A2N1CXH6-F1
#
_cell.length_a   1.000
_cell.length_b   1.000
_cell.length_c   1.000
_cell.angle_alpha   90.00
_cell.angle_beta   90.00
_cell.angle_gamma   90.00
#
_symmetry.space_group_name_H-M   'P 1'
#
loop_
_entity.id
_entity.type
_entity.pdbx_description
1 polymer ?
#
loop_
_entity_poly.entity_id
_entity_poly.type
_entity_poly.pdbx_seq_one_letter_code
_entity_poly.pdbx_strand_id
1 'polypeptide(L)'
;MTPFAIVLLIVALLLIAALAGYALHLWRRVWRREQQLAEMQAQQRAALAADLRVLASSLLEEQVPLIEGAIRIKVLLDNFDSALGQDPRCQVFQVLFEETSQVPTHDAWKALDRSERRHHEARFSALELQHKAEARRSARWLLDEALPKNHRAA
;
A
#
# COMPACT_ATOMS: atom_id res chain seq x y z
N MET A 1 22.33 58.14 -27.98
CA MET A 1 21.10 57.33 -27.90
C MET A 1 19.96 58.26 -27.50
N THR A 2 18.77 58.14 -28.10
CA THR A 2 17.63 59.01 -27.74
C THR A 2 17.11 58.64 -26.34
N PRO A 3 16.70 59.60 -25.50
CA PRO A 3 16.26 59.35 -24.12
C PRO A 3 15.09 58.37 -24.03
N PHE A 4 14.25 58.32 -25.07
CA PHE A 4 13.16 57.36 -25.20
C PHE A 4 13.63 55.90 -25.24
N ALA A 5 14.74 55.61 -25.93
CA ALA A 5 15.29 54.27 -26.01
C ALA A 5 15.80 53.75 -24.65
N ILE A 6 16.33 54.64 -23.81
CA ILE A 6 16.80 54.31 -22.46
C ILE A 6 15.60 53.94 -21.56
N VAL A 7 14.51 54.70 -21.62
CA VAL A 7 13.28 54.40 -20.87
C VAL A 7 12.69 53.04 -21.25
N LEU A 8 12.59 52.75 -22.55
CA LEU A 8 12.10 51.45 -23.02
C LEU A 8 12.99 50.29 -22.54
N LEU A 9 14.31 50.48 -22.53
CA LEU A 9 15.26 49.48 -22.06
C LEU A 9 15.08 49.20 -20.56
N ILE A 10 14.90 50.26 -19.75
CA ILE A 10 14.64 50.11 -18.31
C ILE A 10 13.32 49.36 -18.08
N VAL A 11 12.25 49.72 -18.79
CA VAL A 11 10.96 49.03 -18.67
C VAL A 11 11.06 47.57 -19.08
N ALA A 12 11.75 47.27 -20.18
CA ALA A 12 11.99 45.89 -20.62
C ALA A 12 12.77 45.08 -19.56
N LEU A 13 13.82 45.66 -18.97
CA LEU A 13 14.58 45.02 -17.90
C LEU A 13 13.73 44.76 -16.65
N LEU A 14 12.90 45.73 -16.23
CA LEU A 14 11.99 45.55 -15.10
C LEU A 14 10.98 44.43 -15.36
N LEU A 15 10.43 44.37 -16.58
CA LEU A 15 9.47 43.34 -16.97
C LEU A 15 10.12 41.96 -16.99
N ILE A 16 11.33 41.84 -17.55
CA ILE A 16 12.12 40.60 -17.52
C ILE A 16 12.41 40.17 -16.08
N ALA A 17 12.85 41.10 -15.22
CA ALA A 17 13.13 40.81 -13.82
C ALA A 17 11.88 40.35 -13.06
N ALA A 18 10.73 40.99 -13.29
CA ALA A 18 9.45 40.61 -12.69
C ALA A 18 9.02 39.20 -13.13
N LEU A 19 9.11 38.90 -14.43
CA LEU A 19 8.80 37.57 -14.97
C LEU A 19 9.76 36.50 -14.45
N ALA A 20 11.06 36.78 -14.41
CA ALA A 20 12.07 35.86 -13.87
C ALA A 20 11.83 35.57 -12.38
N GLY A 21 11.52 36.59 -11.59
CA GLY A 21 11.15 36.44 -10.18
C GLY A 21 9.90 35.58 -10.00
N TYR A 22 8.87 35.81 -10.82
CA TYR A 22 7.64 35.02 -10.78
C TYR A 22 7.87 33.56 -11.20
N ALA A 23 8.66 33.32 -12.25
CA ALA A 23 9.03 31.99 -12.71
C ALA A 23 9.79 31.21 -11.62
N LEU A 24 10.76 31.85 -10.95
CA LEU A 24 11.49 31.25 -9.83
C LEU A 24 10.55 30.93 -8.65
N HIS A 25 9.61 31.81 -8.34
CA HIS A 25 8.60 31.57 -7.31
C HIS A 25 7.73 30.34 -7.64
N LEU A 26 7.24 30.25 -8.87
CA LEU A 26 6.42 29.13 -9.32
C LEU A 26 7.20 27.81 -9.33
N TRP A 27 8.44 27.83 -9.83
CA TRP A 27 9.32 26.67 -9.81
C TRP A 27 9.56 26.15 -8.38
N ARG A 28 9.89 27.04 -7.44
CA ARG A 28 10.04 26.68 -6.01
C ARG A 28 8.76 26.13 -5.39
N ARG A 29 7.58 26.53 -5.88
CA ARG A 29 6.29 26.02 -5.41
C ARG A 29 6.03 24.61 -5.92
N VAL A 30 6.32 24.33 -7.19
CA VAL A 30 6.21 22.99 -7.78
C VAL A 30 7.19 22.04 -7.13
N TRP A 31 8.46 22.43 -7.04
CA TRP A 31 9.51 21.63 -6.39
C TRP A 31 9.12 21.19 -4.97
N ARG A 32 8.65 22.13 -4.14
CA ARG A 32 8.21 21.81 -2.76
C ARG A 32 7.01 20.87 -2.72
N ARG A 33 6.06 21.00 -3.64
CA ARG A 33 4.90 20.09 -3.73
C ARG A 33 5.33 18.70 -4.14
N GLU A 34 6.22 18.58 -5.12
CA GLU A 34 6.75 17.29 -5.56
C GLU A 34 7.51 16.59 -4.43
N GLN A 35 8.33 17.33 -3.68
CA GLN A 35 9.01 16.79 -2.49
C GLN A 35 8.00 16.30 -1.44
N GLN A 36 6.99 17.10 -1.11
CA GLN A 36 5.95 16.70 -0.14
C GLN A 36 5.17 15.46 -0.60
N LEU A 37 4.82 15.39 -1.88
CA LEU A 37 4.13 14.22 -2.45
C LEU A 37 5.02 12.98 -2.40
N ALA A 38 6.30 13.10 -2.74
CA ALA A 38 7.25 11.99 -2.66
C ALA A 38 7.44 11.51 -1.21
N GLU A 39 7.55 12.42 -0.25
CA GLU A 39 7.64 12.10 1.18
C GLU A 39 6.36 11.41 1.68
N MET A 40 5.18 11.92 1.33
CA MET A 40 3.91 11.30 1.69
C MET A 40 3.78 9.89 1.11
N GLN A 41 4.13 9.69 -0.17
CA GLN A 41 4.12 8.37 -0.79
C GLN A 41 5.11 7.41 -0.13
N ALA A 42 6.31 7.88 0.22
CA ALA A 42 7.30 7.09 0.94
C ALA A 42 6.81 6.69 2.34
N GLN A 43 6.18 7.62 3.08
CA GLN A 43 5.59 7.34 4.39
C GLN A 43 4.44 6.35 4.30
N GLN A 44 3.54 6.52 3.33
CA GLN A 44 2.43 5.59 3.10
C GLN A 44 2.94 4.17 2.77
N ARG A 45 3.93 4.06 1.87
CA ARG A 45 4.57 2.77 1.56
C ARG A 45 5.25 2.15 2.77
N ALA A 46 5.94 2.95 3.58
CA ALA A 46 6.59 2.45 4.79
C ALA A 46 5.58 1.96 5.85
N ALA A 47 4.44 2.65 5.98
CA ALA A 47 3.35 2.24 6.85
C ALA A 47 2.73 0.91 6.38
N LEU A 48 2.38 0.80 5.09
CA LEU A 48 1.86 -0.45 4.51
C LEU A 48 2.83 -1.62 4.69
N ALA A 49 4.13 -1.39 4.47
CA ALA A 49 5.14 -2.42 4.73
C ALA A 49 5.20 -2.83 6.21
N ALA A 50 5.03 -1.89 7.14
CA ALA A 50 4.97 -2.19 8.56
C ALA A 50 3.74 -3.02 8.92
N ASP A 51 2.56 -2.65 8.42
CA ASP A 51 1.32 -3.39 8.65
C ASP A 51 1.38 -4.80 8.06
N LEU A 52 1.93 -4.95 6.85
CA LEU A 52 2.18 -6.26 6.24
C LEU A 52 3.12 -7.13 7.09
N ARG A 53 4.19 -6.56 7.66
CA ARG A 53 5.08 -7.29 8.57
C ARG A 53 4.32 -7.76 9.82
N VAL A 54 3.52 -6.89 10.42
CA VAL A 54 2.71 -7.24 11.61
C VAL A 54 1.79 -8.41 11.28
N LEU A 55 1.01 -8.33 10.19
CA LEU A 55 0.09 -9.40 9.82
C LEU A 55 0.79 -10.72 9.46
N ALA A 56 1.88 -10.65 8.70
CA ALA A 56 2.65 -11.83 8.33
C ALA A 56 3.23 -12.53 9.58
N SER A 57 3.79 -11.77 10.53
CA SER A 57 4.25 -12.30 11.81
C SER A 57 3.10 -12.88 12.63
N SER A 58 1.99 -12.17 12.77
CA SER A 58 0.81 -12.66 13.49
C SER A 58 0.24 -13.94 12.89
N LEU A 59 0.28 -14.10 11.56
CA LEU A 59 -0.14 -15.33 10.88
C LEU A 59 0.83 -16.49 11.16
N LEU A 60 2.13 -16.23 11.19
CA LEU A 60 3.15 -17.24 11.54
C LEU A 60 3.07 -17.68 13.01
N GLU A 61 2.74 -16.74 13.89
CA GLU A 61 2.59 -16.94 15.33
C GLU A 61 1.18 -17.43 15.71
N GLU A 62 0.30 -17.63 14.73
CA GLU A 62 -1.09 -18.09 14.92
C GLU A 62 -1.92 -17.17 15.83
N GLN A 63 -1.58 -15.88 15.87
CA GLN A 63 -2.32 -14.84 16.60
C GLN A 63 -3.55 -14.32 15.84
N VAL A 64 -3.70 -14.69 14.57
CA VAL A 64 -4.86 -14.39 13.72
C VAL A 64 -5.27 -15.67 12.99
N PRO A 65 -6.59 -15.94 12.80
CA PRO A 65 -7.03 -17.05 11.98
C PRO A 65 -6.42 -16.99 10.58
N LEU A 66 -6.05 -18.14 10.01
CA LEU A 66 -5.32 -18.21 8.74
C LEU A 66 -6.06 -17.45 7.63
N ILE A 67 -7.36 -17.70 7.51
CA ILE A 67 -8.20 -17.12 6.46
C ILE A 67 -8.26 -15.60 6.59
N GLU A 68 -8.50 -15.09 7.79
CA GLU A 68 -8.57 -13.65 8.05
C GLU A 68 -7.22 -12.96 7.81
N GLY A 69 -6.13 -13.55 8.29
CA GLY A 69 -4.78 -13.05 8.05
C GLY A 69 -4.45 -13.04 6.56
N ALA A 70 -4.76 -14.12 5.83
CA ALA A 70 -4.54 -14.21 4.40
C ALA A 70 -5.29 -13.14 3.60
N ILE A 71 -6.57 -12.92 3.90
CA ILE A 71 -7.39 -11.87 3.26
C ILE A 71 -6.80 -10.48 3.50
N ARG A 72 -6.44 -10.17 4.76
CA ARG A 72 -5.87 -8.86 5.11
C ARG A 72 -4.51 -8.64 4.44
N ILE A 73 -3.66 -9.66 4.43
CA ILE A 73 -2.37 -9.62 3.73
C ILE A 73 -2.60 -9.37 2.24
N LYS A 74 -3.49 -10.12 1.57
CA LYS A 74 -3.82 -9.94 0.15
C LYS A 74 -4.16 -8.48 -0.16
N VAL A 75 -5.13 -7.92 0.56
CA VAL A 75 -5.63 -6.56 0.29
C VAL A 75 -4.54 -5.51 0.52
N LEU A 76 -3.74 -5.64 1.58
CA LEU A 76 -2.63 -4.72 1.81
C LEU A 76 -1.51 -4.88 0.81
N LEU A 77 -1.26 -6.10 0.33
CA LEU A 77 -0.22 -6.39 -0.64
C LEU A 77 -0.52 -5.74 -1.99
N ASP A 78 -1.76 -5.82 -2.47
CA ASP A 78 -2.20 -5.16 -3.70
C ASP A 78 -2.06 -3.63 -3.62
N ASN A 79 -2.30 -3.05 -2.44
CA ASN A 79 -2.14 -1.61 -2.20
C ASN A 79 -0.67 -1.20 -2.03
N PHE A 80 0.17 -2.11 -1.55
CA PHE A 80 1.60 -1.86 -1.37
C PHE A 80 2.36 -1.93 -2.70
N ASP A 81 2.19 -3.05 -3.40
CA ASP A 81 2.78 -3.31 -4.71
C ASP A 81 1.98 -4.40 -5.43
N SER A 82 1.23 -4.00 -6.47
CA SER A 82 0.44 -4.90 -7.31
C SER A 82 1.26 -6.02 -7.97
N ALA A 83 2.53 -5.78 -8.29
CA ALA A 83 3.38 -6.81 -8.89
C ALA A 83 3.76 -7.87 -7.84
N LEU A 84 3.99 -7.44 -6.59
CA LEU A 84 4.22 -8.34 -5.48
C LEU A 84 2.94 -9.12 -5.11
N GLY A 85 1.78 -8.48 -5.18
CA GLY A 85 0.47 -9.14 -5.01
C GLY A 85 0.23 -10.29 -6.00
N GLN A 86 0.81 -10.19 -7.20
CA GLN A 86 0.73 -11.21 -8.26
C GLN A 86 1.92 -12.18 -8.27
N ASP A 87 2.86 -12.06 -7.33
CA ASP A 87 3.99 -12.98 -7.25
C ASP A 87 3.49 -14.41 -6.99
N PRO A 88 4.00 -15.44 -7.70
CA PRO A 88 3.60 -16.83 -7.48
C PRO A 88 3.75 -17.29 -6.02
N ARG A 89 4.68 -16.70 -5.26
CA ARG A 89 4.88 -16.98 -3.83
C ARG A 89 3.81 -16.37 -2.95
N CYS A 90 2.99 -15.45 -3.46
CA CYS A 90 1.87 -14.83 -2.75
C CYS A 90 0.50 -15.34 -3.23
N GLN A 91 0.47 -16.21 -4.25
CA GLN A 91 -0.76 -16.70 -4.89
C GLN A 91 -1.75 -17.31 -3.89
N VAL A 92 -1.28 -17.96 -2.82
CA VAL A 92 -2.14 -18.53 -1.77
C VAL A 92 -3.05 -17.49 -1.11
N PHE A 93 -2.59 -16.25 -0.95
CA PHE A 93 -3.40 -15.18 -0.38
C PHE A 93 -4.52 -14.76 -1.33
N GLN A 94 -4.24 -14.73 -2.64
CA GLN A 94 -5.26 -14.52 -3.68
C GLN A 94 -6.30 -15.64 -3.68
N VAL A 95 -5.85 -16.90 -3.66
CA VAL A 95 -6.75 -18.07 -3.66
C VAL A 95 -7.69 -18.03 -2.45
N LEU A 96 -7.14 -17.82 -1.24
CA LEU A 96 -7.96 -17.73 -0.03
C LEU A 96 -8.92 -16.53 -0.07
N PHE A 97 -8.51 -15.41 -0.65
CA PHE A 97 -9.39 -14.26 -0.86
C PHE A 97 -10.56 -14.58 -1.82
N GLU A 98 -10.28 -15.22 -2.95
CA GLU A 98 -11.30 -15.59 -3.94
C GLU A 98 -12.27 -16.64 -3.41
N GLU A 99 -11.76 -17.70 -2.79
CA GLU A 99 -12.53 -18.79 -2.19
C GLU A 99 -13.48 -18.30 -1.09
N THR A 100 -13.17 -17.17 -0.46
CA THR A 100 -13.97 -16.58 0.62
C THR A 100 -14.71 -15.31 0.24
N SER A 101 -14.61 -14.89 -1.03
CA SER A 101 -15.20 -13.64 -1.54
C SER A 101 -16.73 -13.57 -1.43
N GLN A 102 -17.40 -14.73 -1.50
CA GLN A 102 -18.86 -14.85 -1.41
C GLN A 102 -19.35 -15.05 0.03
N VAL A 103 -18.45 -15.13 1.02
CA VAL A 103 -18.85 -15.35 2.41
C VAL A 103 -19.48 -14.07 2.96
N PRO A 104 -20.69 -14.13 3.55
CA PRO A 104 -21.32 -12.98 4.19
C PRO A 104 -20.42 -12.38 5.28
N THR A 105 -20.37 -11.06 5.36
CA THR A 105 -19.57 -10.36 6.39
C THR A 105 -20.45 -9.53 7.31
N HIS A 106 -19.89 -9.04 8.41
CA HIS A 106 -20.54 -8.11 9.35
C HIS A 106 -21.94 -8.56 9.77
N ASP A 107 -22.97 -7.77 9.49
CA ASP A 107 -24.34 -8.05 9.93
C ASP A 107 -25.00 -9.18 9.12
N ALA A 108 -24.59 -9.39 7.87
CA ALA A 108 -25.05 -10.52 7.08
C ALA A 108 -24.57 -11.85 7.67
N TRP A 109 -23.34 -11.90 8.21
CA TRP A 109 -22.84 -13.08 8.94
C TRP A 109 -23.63 -13.36 10.22
N LYS A 110 -24.00 -12.31 10.96
CA LYS A 110 -24.81 -12.44 12.18
C LYS A 110 -26.22 -12.93 11.87
N ALA A 111 -26.77 -12.54 10.72
CA ALA A 111 -28.10 -12.92 10.26
C ALA A 111 -28.19 -14.36 9.73
N LEU A 112 -27.04 -15.00 9.45
CA LEU A 112 -27.02 -16.40 9.02
C LEU A 112 -27.67 -17.33 10.04
N ASP A 113 -28.38 -18.33 9.54
CA ASP A 113 -28.83 -19.41 10.38
C ASP A 113 -27.63 -20.25 10.88
N ARG A 114 -27.87 -21.09 11.88
CA ARG A 114 -26.81 -21.91 12.50
C ARG A 114 -26.21 -22.93 11.52
N SER A 115 -27.00 -23.44 10.58
CA SER A 115 -26.59 -24.44 9.60
C SER A 115 -25.69 -23.82 8.53
N GLU A 116 -26.08 -22.68 7.97
CA GLU A 116 -25.33 -21.89 7.01
C GLU A 116 -23.99 -21.44 7.60
N ARG A 117 -24.01 -20.90 8.83
CA ARG A 117 -22.77 -20.51 9.52
C ARG A 117 -21.81 -21.69 9.68
N ARG A 118 -22.34 -22.86 10.08
CA ARG A 118 -21.54 -24.08 10.24
C ARG A 118 -20.97 -24.59 8.92
N HIS A 119 -21.71 -24.42 7.81
CA HIS A 119 -21.23 -24.75 6.47
C HIS A 119 -20.01 -23.87 6.09
N HIS A 120 -20.08 -22.57 6.36
CA HIS A 120 -18.95 -21.66 6.13
C HIS A 120 -17.74 -22.00 7.03
N GLU A 121 -17.94 -22.27 8.31
CA GLU A 121 -16.88 -22.66 9.24
C GLU A 121 -16.20 -23.98 8.82
N ALA A 122 -16.97 -24.95 8.34
CA ALA A 122 -16.44 -26.19 7.77
C ALA A 122 -15.59 -25.92 6.51
N ARG A 123 -16.05 -25.02 5.62
CA ARG A 123 -15.27 -24.60 4.44
C ARG A 123 -13.98 -23.89 4.84
N PHE A 124 -14.01 -23.00 5.81
CA PHE A 124 -12.82 -22.33 6.34
C PHE A 124 -11.82 -23.34 6.92
N SER A 125 -12.30 -24.33 7.66
CA SER A 125 -11.46 -25.39 8.22
C SER A 125 -10.79 -26.23 7.12
N ALA A 126 -11.53 -26.54 6.04
CA ALA A 126 -10.98 -27.26 4.88
C ALA A 126 -9.92 -26.45 4.13
N LEU A 127 -10.20 -25.16 3.87
CA LEU A 127 -9.25 -24.25 3.23
C LEU A 127 -7.99 -24.06 4.08
N GLU A 128 -8.14 -23.91 5.39
CA GLU A 128 -7.01 -23.82 6.30
C GLU A 128 -6.15 -25.09 6.24
N LEU A 129 -6.76 -26.28 6.31
CA LEU A 129 -6.01 -27.54 6.21
C LEU A 129 -5.23 -27.64 4.88
N GLN A 130 -5.86 -27.22 3.78
CA GLN A 130 -5.28 -27.28 2.45
C GLN A 130 -4.12 -26.29 2.26
N HIS A 131 -4.27 -25.06 2.74
CA HIS A 131 -3.37 -23.94 2.39
C HIS A 131 -2.46 -23.48 3.53
N LYS A 132 -2.61 -23.97 4.78
CA LYS A 132 -1.83 -23.50 5.94
C LYS A 132 -0.32 -23.55 5.69
N ALA A 133 0.19 -24.63 5.13
CA ALA A 133 1.62 -24.77 4.87
C ALA A 133 2.12 -23.72 3.87
N GLU A 134 1.36 -23.47 2.81
CA GLU A 134 1.72 -22.51 1.75
C GLU A 134 1.59 -21.07 2.23
N ALA A 135 0.49 -20.72 2.92
CA ALA A 135 0.29 -19.40 3.52
C ALA A 135 1.41 -19.04 4.50
N ARG A 136 1.87 -20.00 5.33
CA ARG A 136 3.01 -19.79 6.22
C ARG A 136 4.33 -19.62 5.48
N ARG A 137 4.59 -20.39 4.41
CA ARG A 137 5.79 -20.19 3.58
C ARG A 137 5.79 -18.80 2.94
N SER A 138 4.64 -18.38 2.42
CA SER A 138 4.44 -17.09 1.78
C SER A 138 4.64 -15.94 2.77
N ALA A 139 4.04 -16.03 3.96
CA ALA A 139 4.22 -15.04 5.02
C ALA A 139 5.68 -14.94 5.48
N ARG A 140 6.39 -16.07 5.62
CA ARG A 140 7.82 -16.05 5.95
C ARG A 140 8.65 -15.39 4.86
N TRP A 141 8.41 -15.75 3.60
CA TRP A 141 9.09 -15.14 2.47
C TRP A 141 8.86 -13.62 2.39
N LEU A 142 7.64 -13.16 2.68
CA LEU A 142 7.34 -11.72 2.76
C LEU A 142 8.22 -11.00 3.80
N LEU A 143 8.41 -11.61 4.98
CA LEU A 143 9.23 -11.03 6.05
C LEU A 143 10.73 -11.04 5.75
N ASP A 144 11.21 -12.12 5.14
CA ASP A 144 12.65 -12.36 4.97
C ASP A 144 13.22 -11.66 3.74
N GLU A 145 12.46 -11.61 2.65
CA GLU A 145 12.98 -11.18 1.34
C GLU A 145 12.16 -10.07 0.68
N ALA A 146 10.83 -10.13 0.72
CA ALA A 146 10.00 -9.29 -0.14
C ALA A 146 9.80 -7.87 0.41
N LEU A 147 9.58 -7.74 1.72
CA LEU A 147 9.32 -6.45 2.35
C LEU A 147 10.66 -5.74 2.62
N PRO A 148 10.72 -4.41 2.44
CA PRO A 148 11.94 -3.67 2.76
C PRO A 148 12.32 -3.88 4.22
N LYS A 149 13.61 -3.99 4.54
CA LYS A 149 14.05 -4.16 5.93
C LYS A 149 13.62 -2.95 6.77
N ASN A 150 13.14 -3.21 7.98
CA ASN A 150 12.86 -2.11 8.90
C ASN A 150 14.20 -1.53 9.38
N HIS A 151 14.56 -0.32 8.96
CA HIS A 151 15.76 0.36 9.44
C HIS A 151 15.60 0.96 10.86
N ARG A 152 14.53 0.63 11.59
CA ARG A 152 14.36 1.03 12.99
C ARG A 152 14.91 -0.04 13.94
N ALA A 153 16.23 -0.03 14.13
CA ALA A 153 16.94 -0.42 15.35
C ALA A 153 18.44 -0.13 15.19
N ALA A 154 18.80 1.15 15.29
CA ALA A 154 20.10 1.63 15.80
C ALA A 154 19.80 2.84 16.69
#